data_AF-U5CYP0-F1
#
_entry.id   AF-U5CYP0-F1
#
_cell.length_a   1.000
_cell.length_b   1.000
_cell.length_c   1.000
_cell.angle_alpha   90.00
_cell.angle_beta   90.00
_cell.angle_gamma   90.00
#
_symmetry.space_group_name_H-M   'P 1'
#
loop_
_entity.id
_entity.type
_entity.pdbx_description
1 polymer ?
#
loop_
_entity_poly.entity_id
_entity_poly.type
_entity_poly.pdbx_seq_one_letter_code
_entity_poly.pdbx_strand_id
1 'polypeptide(L)'
;MAPPRILLCGDVLGRFNIVFKRVTSVSKSNGPFDALFCVGQFFPNNAEEVDEMMRYIRGDEPVPIPTYFIGDYGAGALKLLSSAGSQYGFKTDGIKICENLFWLKGSGRFNLHGKFFHGT
;
A
#
# COMPACT_ATOMS: atom_id res chain seq x y z
N MET A 1 19.39 -10.90 -13.37
CA MET A 1 18.17 -10.76 -12.55
C MET A 1 17.06 -10.24 -13.47
N ALA A 2 15.88 -10.85 -13.47
CA ALA A 2 14.78 -10.35 -14.29
C ALA A 2 14.34 -8.95 -13.83
N PRO A 3 13.86 -8.07 -14.72
CA PRO A 3 13.39 -6.76 -14.32
C PRO A 3 12.15 -6.88 -13.42
N PRO A 4 12.04 -6.07 -12.35
CA PRO A 4 10.90 -6.13 -11.46
C PRO A 4 9.61 -5.75 -12.18
N ARG A 5 8.53 -6.45 -11.85
CA ARG A 5 7.19 -6.30 -12.42
C ARG A 5 6.28 -5.66 -11.39
N ILE A 6 5.89 -4.42 -11.65
CA ILE A 6 5.22 -3.56 -10.67
C ILE A 6 3.82 -3.21 -11.15
N LEU A 7 2.85 -3.28 -10.24
CA LEU A 7 1.50 -2.76 -10.46
C LEU A 7 1.42 -1.34 -9.88
N LEU A 8 0.76 -0.46 -10.62
CA LEU A 8 0.40 0.89 -10.14
C LEU A 8 -1.12 0.97 -10.01
N CYS A 9 -1.58 1.56 -8.92
CA CYS A 9 -2.97 1.85 -8.63
C CYS A 9 -3.11 3.32 -8.26
N GLY A 10 -4.12 4.00 -8.79
CA GLY A 10 -4.46 5.36 -8.36
C GLY A 10 -5.20 5.35 -7.03
N ASP A 11 -6.37 5.98 -7.01
CA ASP A 11 -7.20 6.07 -5.80
C ASP A 11 -7.77 4.69 -5.41
N VAL A 12 -7.50 4.29 -4.17
CA VAL A 12 -8.05 3.06 -3.55
C VAL A 12 -9.36 3.38 -2.82
N LEU A 13 -9.43 4.52 -2.14
CA LEU A 13 -10.61 4.99 -1.40
C LEU A 13 -11.15 3.92 -0.44
N GLY A 14 -10.26 3.18 0.24
CA GLY A 14 -10.65 2.09 1.16
C GLY A 14 -11.19 0.80 0.51
N ARG A 15 -11.30 0.72 -0.82
CA ARG A 15 -11.89 -0.42 -1.56
C ARG A 15 -10.92 -1.60 -1.77
N PHE A 16 -10.36 -2.11 -0.69
CA PHE A 16 -9.30 -3.13 -0.69
C PHE A 16 -9.74 -4.46 -1.33
N ASN A 17 -10.98 -4.88 -1.13
CA ASN A 17 -11.53 -6.09 -1.73
C ASN A 17 -11.46 -6.05 -3.26
N ILE A 18 -11.83 -4.91 -3.85
CA ILE A 18 -11.81 -4.75 -5.32
C ILE A 18 -10.36 -4.73 -5.81
N VAL A 19 -9.50 -3.95 -5.14
CA VAL A 19 -8.09 -3.81 -5.52
C VAL A 19 -7.37 -5.16 -5.45
N PHE A 20 -7.44 -5.87 -4.33
CA PHE A 20 -6.70 -7.12 -4.14
C PHE A 20 -7.26 -8.30 -4.92
N LYS A 21 -8.58 -8.34 -5.17
CA LYS A 21 -9.15 -9.30 -6.14
C LYS A 21 -8.59 -9.05 -7.55
N ARG A 22 -8.50 -7.79 -7.98
CA ARG A 22 -7.94 -7.44 -9.30
C ARG A 22 -6.45 -7.78 -9.39
N VAL A 23 -5.67 -7.48 -8.36
CA VAL A 23 -4.26 -7.87 -8.27
C VAL A 23 -4.10 -9.38 -8.41
N THR A 24 -4.89 -10.15 -7.65
CA THR A 24 -4.86 -11.62 -7.72
C THR A 24 -5.21 -12.14 -9.12
N SER A 25 -6.23 -11.56 -9.75
CA SER A 25 -6.65 -11.93 -11.11
C SER A 25 -5.56 -11.61 -12.15
N VAL A 26 -4.97 -10.42 -12.08
CA VAL A 26 -3.93 -9.97 -13.02
C VAL A 26 -2.64 -10.78 -12.85
N SER A 27 -2.25 -11.09 -11.61
CA SER A 27 -1.09 -11.95 -11.33
C SER A 27 -1.28 -13.37 -11.86
N LYS A 28 -2.50 -13.92 -11.78
CA LYS A 28 -2.81 -15.24 -12.36
C LYS A 28 -2.70 -15.25 -13.89
N SER A 29 -3.16 -14.21 -14.57
CA SER A 29 -3.17 -14.17 -16.04
C SER A 29 -1.87 -13.70 -16.68
N ASN A 30 -1.07 -12.89 -15.98
CA ASN A 30 0.11 -12.25 -16.54
C ASN A 30 1.42 -12.67 -15.86
N GLY A 31 1.36 -13.54 -14.84
CA GLY A 31 2.51 -13.97 -14.04
C GLY A 31 2.72 -13.11 -12.79
N PRO A 32 3.67 -13.50 -11.92
CA PRO A 32 3.87 -12.85 -10.63
C PRO A 32 4.33 -11.39 -10.79
N PHE A 33 3.86 -10.56 -9.87
CA PHE A 33 4.29 -9.17 -9.71
C PHE A 33 5.02 -9.04 -8.37
N ASP A 34 6.07 -8.22 -8.35
CA ASP A 34 6.91 -8.05 -7.18
C ASP A 34 6.28 -7.11 -6.15
N ALA A 35 5.51 -6.11 -6.61
CA ALA A 35 4.83 -5.16 -5.71
C ALA A 35 3.65 -4.41 -6.37
N LEU A 36 2.80 -3.83 -5.53
CA LEU A 36 1.76 -2.86 -5.86
C LEU A 36 2.09 -1.49 -5.25
N PHE A 37 1.96 -0.41 -6.03
CA PHE A 37 2.04 0.97 -5.53
C PHE A 37 0.69 1.66 -5.69
N CYS A 38 0.10 2.08 -4.58
CA CYS A 38 -1.09 2.90 -4.53
C CYS A 38 -0.69 4.37 -4.41
N VAL A 39 -0.77 5.09 -5.53
CA VAL A 39 -0.26 6.47 -5.71
C VAL A 39 -1.33 7.56 -5.67
N GLY A 40 -2.56 7.19 -5.29
CA GLY A 40 -3.67 8.12 -5.12
C GLY A 40 -4.21 8.10 -3.69
N GLN A 41 -5.45 8.57 -3.52
CA GLN A 41 -6.11 8.56 -2.22
C GLN A 41 -6.31 7.13 -1.72
N PHE A 42 -5.61 6.78 -0.64
CA PHE A 42 -5.62 5.41 -0.12
C PHE A 42 -6.82 5.14 0.80
N PHE A 43 -7.12 6.09 1.69
CA PHE A 43 -8.17 5.99 2.70
C PHE A 43 -9.55 6.41 2.13
N PRO A 44 -10.66 5.87 2.67
CA PRO A 44 -12.00 6.25 2.23
C PRO A 44 -12.31 7.72 2.55
N ASN A 45 -13.39 8.24 1.97
CA ASN A 45 -13.85 9.61 2.25
C ASN A 45 -14.55 9.69 3.62
N ASN A 46 -15.26 8.64 4.00
CA ASN A 46 -16.10 8.60 5.20
C ASN A 46 -15.65 7.49 6.17
N ALA A 47 -15.85 7.71 7.47
CA ALA A 47 -15.42 6.76 8.50
C ALA A 47 -16.21 5.43 8.48
N GLU A 48 -17.43 5.44 7.97
CA GLU A 48 -18.30 4.26 7.83
C GLU A 48 -17.75 3.24 6.82
N GLU A 49 -16.89 3.68 5.90
CA GLU A 49 -16.32 2.85 4.84
C GLU A 49 -14.96 2.22 5.24
N VAL A 50 -14.53 2.44 6.49
CA VAL A 50 -13.21 2.00 7.01
C VAL A 50 -13.21 0.50 7.34
N ASP A 51 -14.36 -0.11 7.59
CA ASP A 51 -14.45 -1.50 8.05
C ASP A 51 -13.82 -2.51 7.09
N GLU A 52 -13.97 -2.29 5.77
CA GLU A 52 -13.33 -3.14 4.77
C GLU A 52 -11.81 -3.10 4.88
N MET A 53 -11.24 -1.90 4.90
CA MET A 53 -9.80 -1.69 5.06
C MET A 53 -9.29 -2.32 6.36
N MET A 54 -10.04 -2.19 7.46
CA MET A 54 -9.62 -2.69 8.76
C MET A 54 -9.52 -4.20 8.84
N ARG A 55 -10.29 -4.96 8.06
CA ARG A 55 -10.14 -6.44 7.98
C ARG A 55 -8.74 -6.84 7.52
N TYR A 56 -8.20 -6.15 6.52
CA TYR A 56 -6.83 -6.38 6.05
C TYR A 56 -5.77 -5.93 7.05
N ILE A 57 -5.99 -4.77 7.69
CA ILE A 57 -5.03 -4.23 8.68
C ILE A 57 -4.95 -5.13 9.92
N ARG A 58 -6.09 -5.69 10.37
CA ARG A 58 -6.16 -6.61 11.51
C ARG A 58 -5.63 -8.01 11.18
N GLY A 59 -5.48 -8.33 9.89
CA GLY A 59 -5.04 -9.64 9.41
C GLY A 59 -6.16 -10.65 9.23
N ASP A 60 -7.43 -10.23 9.23
CA ASP A 60 -8.58 -11.08 8.91
C ASP A 60 -8.55 -11.54 7.45
N GLU A 61 -7.97 -10.72 6.57
CA GLU A 61 -7.80 -10.97 5.14
C GLU A 61 -6.34 -10.68 4.72
N PRO A 62 -5.74 -11.51 3.84
CA PRO A 62 -4.35 -11.33 3.43
C PRO A 62 -4.19 -10.27 2.33
N VAL A 63 -3.11 -9.49 2.42
CA VAL A 63 -2.65 -8.63 1.31
C VAL A 63 -1.77 -9.47 0.36
N PRO A 64 -2.16 -9.62 -0.92
CA PRO A 64 -1.68 -10.70 -1.79
C PRO A 64 -0.23 -10.57 -2.24
N ILE A 65 0.29 -9.34 -2.33
CA ILE A 65 1.67 -9.00 -2.68
C ILE A 65 2.10 -7.77 -1.87
N PRO A 66 3.41 -7.52 -1.70
CA PRO A 66 3.91 -6.29 -1.09
C PRO A 66 3.23 -5.05 -1.70
N THR A 67 2.48 -4.33 -0.86
CA THR A 67 1.67 -3.19 -1.25
C THR A 67 2.17 -1.96 -0.52
N TYR A 68 2.55 -0.96 -1.30
CA TYR A 68 3.05 0.32 -0.83
C TYR A 68 2.03 1.38 -1.16
N PHE A 69 1.73 2.28 -0.23
CA PHE A 69 0.85 3.40 -0.50
C PHE A 69 1.47 4.72 -0.07
N ILE A 70 1.09 5.77 -0.78
CA ILE A 70 1.30 7.16 -0.39
C ILE A 70 -0.05 7.77 0.01
N GLY A 71 0.02 8.94 0.64
CA GLY A 71 -1.16 9.65 1.13
C GLY A 71 -1.45 9.34 2.60
N ASP A 72 -1.74 10.41 3.33
CA ASP A 72 -2.04 10.44 4.76
C ASP A 72 -3.35 11.17 5.05
N TYR A 73 -4.18 11.31 4.01
CA TYR A 73 -5.47 12.00 4.03
C TYR A 73 -6.62 11.02 3.77
N GLY A 74 -7.83 11.45 4.13
CA GLY A 74 -9.05 10.62 4.14
C GLY A 74 -9.44 10.14 5.53
N ALA A 75 -10.61 9.52 5.63
CA ALA A 75 -11.17 9.07 6.89
C ALA A 75 -10.35 7.95 7.53
N GLY A 76 -10.03 8.11 8.82
CA GLY A 76 -9.25 7.14 9.58
C GLY A 76 -7.74 7.20 9.36
N ALA A 77 -7.24 7.99 8.39
CA ALA A 77 -5.83 8.10 8.08
C ALA A 77 -4.99 8.53 9.29
N LEU A 78 -5.34 9.67 9.91
CA LEU A 78 -4.61 10.15 11.09
C LEU A 78 -4.59 9.11 12.22
N LYS A 79 -5.72 8.46 12.50
CA LYS A 79 -5.82 7.46 13.56
C LYS A 79 -4.91 6.24 13.31
N LEU A 80 -4.92 5.73 12.07
CA LEU A 80 -4.10 4.57 11.70
C LEU A 80 -2.60 4.92 11.65
N LEU A 81 -2.27 6.07 11.06
CA LEU A 81 -0.89 6.44 10.77
C LEU A 81 -0.18 7.01 11.99
N SER A 82 -0.90 7.57 12.97
CA SER A 82 -0.30 8.06 14.22
C SER A 82 0.36 6.94 15.02
N SER A 83 -0.20 5.73 15.02
CA SER A 83 0.40 4.57 15.70
C SER A 83 1.60 4.00 14.95
N ALA A 84 1.69 4.22 13.63
CA ALA A 84 2.80 3.78 12.80
C ALA A 84 3.94 4.82 12.69
N GLY A 85 3.62 6.10 12.86
CA GLY A 85 4.52 7.23 12.62
C GLY A 85 5.63 7.44 13.67
N SER A 86 5.63 6.69 14.76
CA SER A 86 6.71 6.68 15.78
C SER A 86 7.94 5.87 15.33
N GLN A 87 7.85 5.15 14.21
CA GLN A 87 8.96 4.41 13.60
C GLN A 87 9.87 5.39 12.85
N TYR A 88 10.75 6.06 13.60
CA TYR A 88 11.72 7.02 13.04
C TYR A 88 12.84 6.31 12.28
N GLY A 89 13.03 6.74 11.03
CA GLY A 89 14.17 6.40 10.18
C GLY A 89 13.80 6.52 8.71
N PHE A 90 14.68 7.11 7.90
CA PHE A 90 14.65 6.99 6.44
C PHE A 90 14.97 5.53 6.07
N LYS A 91 14.07 4.60 6.40
CA LYS A 91 14.12 3.25 5.86
C LYS A 91 13.57 3.33 4.46
N THR A 92 14.40 2.94 3.51
CA THR A 92 14.01 2.83 2.10
C THR A 92 12.73 2.01 1.94
N ASP A 93 12.47 1.05 2.83
CA ASP A 93 11.43 0.03 2.68
C ASP A 93 10.01 0.46 3.15
N GLY A 94 9.84 1.70 3.62
CA GLY A 94 8.56 2.21 4.13
C GLY A 94 8.24 1.79 5.58
N ILE A 95 7.19 2.37 6.15
CA ILE A 95 6.68 2.06 7.49
C ILE A 95 5.67 0.92 7.38
N LYS A 96 5.93 -0.22 8.03
CA LYS A 96 5.01 -1.37 8.00
C LYS A 96 3.72 -1.06 8.77
N ILE A 97 2.56 -1.21 8.10
CA ILE A 97 1.23 -1.10 8.72
C ILE A 97 0.74 -2.47 9.17
N CYS A 98 0.77 -3.45 8.28
CA CYS A 98 0.52 -4.87 8.57
C CYS A 98 1.34 -5.75 7.62
N GLU A 99 1.12 -7.06 7.61
CA GLU A 99 1.81 -7.95 6.68
C GLU A 99 1.53 -7.56 5.22
N ASN A 100 2.59 -7.44 4.42
CA ASN A 100 2.54 -6.98 3.02
C ASN A 100 1.93 -5.58 2.78
N LEU A 101 1.73 -4.74 3.81
CA LEU A 101 1.22 -3.37 3.63
C LEU A 101 2.13 -2.33 4.29
N PHE A 102 2.62 -1.39 3.48
CA PHE A 102 3.63 -0.41 3.88
C PHE A 102 3.21 1.00 3.48
N TRP A 103 3.35 1.94 4.42
CA TRP A 103 3.15 3.36 4.18
C TRP A 103 4.46 4.03 3.80
N LEU A 104 4.48 4.68 2.65
CA LEU A 104 5.60 5.51 2.19
C LEU A 104 5.37 6.95 2.66
N LYS A 105 5.86 7.27 3.87
CA LYS A 105 5.74 8.61 4.45
C LYS A 105 6.67 9.62 3.75
N GLY A 106 6.09 10.69 3.21
CA GLY A 106 6.80 11.83 2.59
C GLY A 106 7.33 11.57 1.18
N SER A 107 8.11 12.52 0.64
CA SER A 107 8.83 12.38 -0.62
C SER A 107 10.05 11.47 -0.44
N GLY A 108 9.83 10.16 -0.51
CA GLY A 108 10.87 9.15 -0.32
C GLY A 108 11.53 8.71 -1.63
N ARG A 109 12.86 8.54 -1.62
CA ARG A 109 13.55 7.68 -2.60
C ARG A 109 13.57 6.26 -2.06
N PHE A 110 12.73 5.39 -2.61
CA PHE A 110 12.71 3.97 -2.27
C PHE A 110 13.51 3.17 -3.31
N ASN A 111 14.25 2.15 -2.85
CA ASN A 111 15.01 1.26 -3.70
C ASN A 111 14.29 -0.08 -3.86
N LEU A 112 13.88 -0.40 -5.09
CA LEU A 112 13.31 -1.69 -5.45
C LEU A 112 14.23 -2.41 -6.42
N HIS A 113 14.86 -3.49 -5.97
CA HIS A 113 15.81 -4.27 -6.79
C HIS A 113 16.91 -3.39 -7.46
N GLY A 114 17.44 -2.42 -6.73
CA GLY A 114 18.47 -1.50 -7.25
C GLY A 114 17.94 -0.30 -8.04
N LYS A 115 16.62 -0.17 -8.22
CA LYS A 115 15.98 0.96 -8.93
C LYS A 115 15.36 1.95 -7.95
N PHE A 116 15.64 3.24 -8.14
CA PHE A 116 15.10 4.31 -7.31
C PHE A 116 13.74 4.79 -7.82
N PHE A 117 12.75 4.83 -6.94
CA PHE A 117 11.45 5.45 -7.16
C PHE A 117 11.38 6.74 -6.36
N HIS A 118 10.90 7.82 -6.99
CA HIS A 118 10.73 9.12 -6.35
C HIS A 118 9.24 9.46 -6.35
N GLY A 119 8.63 9.53 -5.18
CA GLY A 119 7.32 10.16 -5.00
C GLY A 119 7.53 11.66 -4.79
N THR A 120 7.08 12.47 -5.74
CA THR A 120 6.92 13.93 -5.59
C THR A 120 5.60 14.26 -4.96
#